data_AF-A0A3D4RU46-F1
#
_entry.id   AF-A0A3D4RU46-F1
#
_cell.length_a   1.000
_cell.length_b   1.000
_cell.length_c   1.000
_cell.angle_alpha   90.00
_cell.angle_beta   90.00
_cell.angle_gamma   90.00
#
_symmetry.space_group_name_H-M   'P 1'
#
loop_
_entity.id
_entity.type
_entity.pdbx_description
1 polymer ?
#
loop_
_entity_poly.entity_id
_entity_poly.type
_entity_poly.pdbx_seq_one_letter_code
_entity_poly.pdbx_strand_id
1 'polypeptide(L)'
;MSLVLLEKRPRPSAGVVPGTILDKTDDILLGDACYPTYFLLCKLVQRGIDGVFEQYGARKRSTDFKTGKKLGARDHLVLLKKSKTRPDWITPEEDAQASATLKVREFAAAGKITVTTFLDAKVAPKKKSRVLYLRRWNVELDLRNIKTTLGMARLRCKTP
;
A
#
# COMPACT_ATOMS: atom_id res chain seq x y z
N MET A 1 -15.05 -3.52 -0.38
CA MET A 1 -14.87 -2.07 -0.19
C MET A 1 -13.40 -1.86 0.16
N SER A 2 -12.57 -1.64 -0.85
CA SER A 2 -11.14 -1.43 -0.64
C SER A 2 -10.98 0.01 -0.13
N LEU A 3 -10.43 0.22 1.06
CA LEU A 3 -10.05 1.55 1.54
C LEU A 3 -8.60 1.56 2.02
N VAL A 4 -8.02 2.75 1.93
CA VAL A 4 -6.62 3.03 2.18
C VAL A 4 -6.49 4.00 3.35
N LEU A 5 -5.64 3.68 4.33
CA LEU A 5 -5.33 4.56 5.46
C LEU A 5 -3.96 5.22 5.25
N LEU A 6 -3.84 6.50 5.60
CA LEU A 6 -2.56 7.20 5.63
C LEU A 6 -2.09 7.38 7.06
N GLU A 7 -0.81 7.08 7.28
CA GLU A 7 -0.19 7.15 8.58
C GLU A 7 1.17 7.84 8.47
N LYS A 8 1.50 8.76 9.37
CA LYS A 8 2.79 9.44 9.32
C LYS A 8 3.92 8.47 9.70
N ARG A 9 5.06 8.51 9.03
CA ARG A 9 6.29 7.93 9.58
C ARG A 9 6.56 8.56 10.96
N PRO A 10 7.13 7.80 11.91
CA PRO A 10 7.65 8.38 13.14
C PRO A 10 8.75 9.40 12.79
N ARG A 11 8.45 10.70 12.95
CA ARG A 11 9.40 11.81 12.80
C ARG A 11 9.72 12.43 14.17
N PRO A 12 10.95 12.93 14.38
CA PRO A 12 11.17 14.02 15.33
C PRO A 12 10.48 15.30 14.82
N SER A 13 9.89 16.05 15.74
CA SER A 13 8.91 17.12 15.55
C SER A 13 9.15 18.10 14.38
N ALA A 14 8.14 18.31 13.54
CA ALA A 14 7.72 19.62 13.06
C ALA A 14 6.32 19.51 12.41
N GLY A 15 5.45 20.46 12.73
CA GLY A 15 4.07 20.52 12.26
C GLY A 15 3.94 20.84 10.78
N VAL A 16 2.71 20.77 10.26
CA VAL A 16 2.10 21.59 9.19
C VAL A 16 0.79 20.95 8.70
N VAL A 17 -0.14 21.83 8.32
CA VAL A 17 -1.55 21.74 7.87
C VAL A 17 -1.84 20.91 6.59
N PRO A 18 -3.11 20.56 6.27
CA PRO A 18 -3.46 19.54 5.28
C PRO A 18 -4.00 20.10 3.94
N GLY A 19 -3.57 19.49 2.83
CA GLY A 19 -4.18 19.62 1.50
C GLY A 19 -3.68 18.44 0.66
N THR A 20 -4.61 17.71 0.03
CA THR A 20 -4.42 16.45 -0.74
C THR A 20 -3.98 15.21 0.06
N ILE A 21 -4.71 14.10 -0.14
CA ILE A 21 -4.52 12.79 0.52
C ILE A 21 -3.11 12.19 0.29
N LEU A 22 -2.28 12.73 -0.63
CA LEU A 22 -0.96 12.16 -0.97
C LEU A 22 0.18 13.20 -0.98
N ASP A 23 0.07 14.30 -0.24
CA ASP A 23 0.98 15.46 -0.42
C ASP A 23 2.14 15.57 0.57
N LYS A 24 2.30 14.65 1.53
CA LYS A 24 3.42 14.71 2.47
C LYS A 24 4.43 13.59 2.22
N THR A 25 5.65 14.02 1.87
CA THR A 25 6.85 13.23 2.08
C THR A 25 6.87 12.74 3.53
N ASP A 26 7.17 11.45 3.71
CA ASP A 26 7.09 10.69 4.98
C ASP A 26 5.72 10.15 5.41
N ASP A 27 4.68 10.21 4.57
CA ASP A 27 3.45 9.44 4.85
C ASP A 27 3.60 7.97 4.41
N ILE A 28 2.81 7.11 5.06
CA ILE A 28 2.73 5.67 4.84
C ILE A 28 1.31 5.34 4.42
N LEU A 29 1.19 4.72 3.25
CA LEU A 29 -0.06 4.27 2.67
C LEU A 29 -0.34 2.82 3.05
N LEU A 30 -1.41 2.57 3.79
CA LEU A 30 -1.88 1.24 4.16
C LEU A 30 -3.08 0.87 3.30
N GLY A 31 -2.90 0.00 2.32
CA GLY A 31 -3.98 -0.38 1.40
C GLY A 31 -4.34 -1.86 1.48
N ASP A 32 -5.60 -2.15 1.17
CA ASP A 32 -6.06 -3.52 0.98
C ASP A 32 -5.42 -4.22 -0.24
N ALA A 33 -5.69 -5.52 -0.38
CA ALA A 33 -4.97 -6.42 -1.25
C ALA A 33 -5.16 -6.17 -2.76
N CYS A 34 -6.15 -5.37 -3.14
CA CYS A 34 -6.41 -4.93 -4.52
C CYS A 34 -5.57 -3.73 -4.96
N TYR A 35 -4.94 -3.00 -4.02
CA TYR A 35 -4.21 -1.78 -4.34
C TYR A 35 -2.79 -1.93 -4.89
N PRO A 36 -1.97 -2.94 -4.55
CA PRO A 36 -0.53 -2.93 -4.85
C PRO A 36 -0.21 -3.27 -6.32
N THR A 37 -0.81 -2.53 -7.25
CA THR A 37 -0.48 -2.54 -8.67
C THR A 37 0.93 -1.97 -8.87
N TYR A 38 1.57 -2.34 -9.98
CA TYR A 38 2.92 -1.88 -10.29
C TYR A 38 2.99 -0.34 -10.35
N PHE A 39 2.06 0.28 -11.08
CA PHE A 39 2.01 1.73 -11.25
C PHE A 39 1.74 2.48 -9.94
N LEU A 40 0.89 1.95 -9.05
CA LEU A 40 0.68 2.58 -7.75
C LEU A 40 1.99 2.57 -6.94
N LEU A 41 2.67 1.43 -6.87
CA LEU A 41 3.93 1.33 -6.11
C LEU A 41 5.02 2.24 -6.71
N CYS A 42 5.09 2.38 -8.04
CA CYS A 42 5.98 3.35 -8.69
C CYS A 42 5.64 4.80 -8.28
N LYS A 43 4.36 5.19 -8.33
CA LYS A 43 3.91 6.54 -7.93
C LYS A 43 4.23 6.85 -6.47
N LEU A 44 4.09 5.87 -5.57
CA LEU A 44 4.44 6.02 -4.16
C LEU A 44 5.93 6.32 -3.99
N VAL A 45 6.79 5.53 -4.63
CA VAL A 45 8.24 5.72 -4.58
C VAL A 45 8.65 7.07 -5.18
N GLN A 46 8.06 7.46 -6.32
CA GLN A 46 8.32 8.76 -6.95
C GLN A 46 7.94 9.94 -6.05
N ARG A 47 6.91 9.78 -5.22
CA ARG A 47 6.45 10.81 -4.26
C ARG A 47 7.14 10.74 -2.90
N GLY A 48 8.05 9.78 -2.69
CA GLY A 48 8.69 9.58 -1.38
C GLY A 48 7.71 9.12 -0.28
N ILE A 49 6.62 8.46 -0.69
CA ILE A 49 5.60 7.91 0.20
C ILE A 49 5.84 6.41 0.30
N ASP A 50 5.80 5.87 1.52
CA ASP A 50 5.89 4.43 1.70
C ASP A 50 4.52 3.78 1.60
N GLY A 51 4.49 2.49 1.26
CA GLY A 51 3.26 1.72 1.21
C GLY A 51 3.39 0.35 1.85
N VAL A 52 2.34 -0.11 2.51
CA VAL A 52 2.21 -1.46 3.06
C VAL A 52 0.86 -2.04 2.62
N PHE A 53 0.92 -3.15 1.89
CA PHE A 53 -0.26 -3.76 1.29
C PHE A 53 -0.27 -5.27 1.47
N GLU A 54 -1.43 -5.87 1.64
CA GLU A 54 -1.56 -7.32 1.44
C GLU A 54 -1.39 -7.63 -0.06
N GLN A 55 -0.77 -8.75 -0.41
CA GLN A 55 -0.75 -9.21 -1.79
C GLN A 55 -1.98 -10.05 -2.12
N TYR A 56 -2.53 -9.84 -3.31
CA TYR A 56 -3.63 -10.63 -3.86
C TYR A 56 -3.34 -11.15 -5.28
N GLY A 57 -4.21 -12.03 -5.76
CA GLY A 57 -4.29 -12.42 -7.16
C GLY A 57 -3.06 -13.17 -7.67
N ALA A 58 -2.69 -12.89 -8.93
CA ALA A 58 -1.58 -13.56 -9.60
C ALA A 58 -0.26 -13.40 -8.84
N ARG A 59 0.04 -12.21 -8.30
CA ARG A 59 1.30 -11.95 -7.60
C ARG A 59 1.44 -12.83 -6.35
N LYS A 60 0.39 -12.95 -5.53
CA LYS A 60 0.38 -13.83 -4.35
C LYS A 60 0.63 -15.30 -4.73
N ARG A 61 0.11 -15.76 -5.87
CA ARG A 61 0.28 -17.15 -6.35
C ARG A 61 1.68 -17.41 -6.89
N SER A 62 2.36 -16.37 -7.37
CA SER A 62 3.72 -16.47 -7.94
C SER A 62 4.83 -16.06 -6.97
N THR A 63 4.53 -15.67 -5.73
CA THR A 63 5.55 -15.26 -4.76
C THR A 63 6.43 -16.44 -4.36
N ASP A 64 7.72 -16.36 -4.68
CA ASP A 64 8.73 -17.33 -4.25
C ASP A 64 9.79 -16.67 -3.36
N PHE A 65 9.72 -16.93 -2.05
CA PHE A 65 10.66 -16.44 -1.03
C PHE A 65 12.10 -16.98 -1.16
N LYS A 66 12.36 -17.87 -2.12
CA LYS A 66 13.71 -18.32 -2.45
C LYS A 66 14.42 -17.36 -3.41
N THR A 67 13.68 -16.51 -4.11
CA THR A 67 14.21 -15.55 -5.08
C THR A 67 14.63 -14.24 -4.41
N GLY A 68 15.36 -13.40 -5.16
CA GLY A 68 15.76 -12.08 -4.68
C GLY A 68 16.77 -12.09 -3.51
N LYS A 69 16.88 -10.96 -2.81
CA LYS A 69 17.78 -10.81 -1.66
C LYS A 69 17.03 -11.15 -0.37
N LYS A 70 17.43 -12.21 0.31
CA LYS A 70 16.84 -12.62 1.60
C LYS A 70 17.16 -11.59 2.69
N LEU A 71 16.15 -11.22 3.46
CA LEU A 71 16.26 -10.39 4.67
C LEU A 71 15.93 -11.20 5.94
N GLY A 72 15.29 -12.36 5.80
CA GLY A 72 14.97 -13.27 6.90
C GLY A 72 14.03 -14.39 6.47
N ALA A 73 13.44 -15.08 7.44
CA ALA A 73 12.50 -16.16 7.19
C ALA A 73 11.22 -15.64 6.51
N ARG A 74 11.00 -16.08 5.25
CA ARG A 74 9.92 -15.63 4.36
C ARG A 74 9.86 -14.10 4.30
N ASP A 75 11.01 -13.48 4.05
CA ASP A 75 11.20 -12.03 3.98
C ASP A 75 12.35 -11.74 3.01
N HIS A 76 12.05 -11.05 1.91
CA HIS A 76 13.00 -10.82 0.82
C HIS A 76 12.77 -9.51 0.06
N LEU A 77 13.79 -9.06 -0.65
CA LEU A 77 13.70 -7.99 -1.64
C LEU A 77 13.66 -8.58 -3.02
N VAL A 78 12.67 -8.17 -3.80
CA VAL A 78 12.49 -8.58 -5.20
C VAL A 78 12.49 -7.37 -6.12
N LEU A 79 12.89 -7.61 -7.36
CA LEU A 79 12.82 -6.61 -8.42
C LEU A 79 11.64 -6.93 -9.32
N LEU A 80 10.59 -6.13 -9.23
CA LEU A 80 9.46 -6.21 -10.14
C LEU A 80 9.83 -5.55 -11.46
N LYS A 81 9.43 -6.17 -12.57
CA LYS A 81 9.57 -5.58 -13.91
C LYS A 81 8.22 -5.01 -14.34
N LYS A 82 8.24 -3.85 -15.02
CA LYS A 82 7.05 -3.29 -15.66
C LYS A 82 6.52 -4.28 -16.69
N SER A 83 5.19 -4.42 -16.79
CA SER A 83 4.55 -5.21 -17.85
C SER A 83 4.89 -4.61 -19.21
N LYS A 84 5.02 -5.46 -20.25
CA LYS A 84 5.19 -5.00 -21.63
C LYS A 84 3.93 -4.33 -22.17
N THR A 85 2.77 -4.80 -21.72
CA THR A 85 1.47 -4.25 -22.12
C THR A 85 1.04 -3.21 -21.09
N ARG A 86 0.80 -1.98 -21.57
CA ARG A 86 0.21 -0.88 -20.80
C ARG A 86 -1.28 -1.18 -20.53
N PRO A 87 -1.77 -1.07 -19.29
CA PRO A 87 -3.19 -1.17 -18.99
C PRO A 87 -3.99 0.02 -19.55
N ASP A 88 -5.25 -0.18 -19.92
CA ASP A 88 -6.10 0.85 -20.53
C ASP A 88 -6.35 2.07 -19.64
N TRP A 89 -6.34 1.87 -18.31
CA TRP A 89 -6.58 2.91 -17.31
C TRP A 89 -5.35 3.76 -16.96
N ILE A 90 -4.19 3.49 -17.55
CA ILE A 90 -2.94 4.28 -17.40
C ILE A 90 -2.72 5.10 -18.65
N THR A 91 -2.43 6.40 -18.54
CA THR A 91 -2.13 7.20 -19.73
C THR A 91 -0.75 6.89 -20.32
N PRO A 92 -0.48 7.16 -21.61
CA PRO A 92 0.85 6.96 -22.20
C PRO A 92 1.97 7.69 -21.44
N GLU A 93 1.68 8.88 -20.93
CA GLU A 93 2.62 9.71 -20.16
C GLU A 93 2.95 9.07 -18.81
N GLU A 94 1.93 8.58 -18.10
CA GLU A 94 2.09 7.87 -16.83
C GLU A 94 2.88 6.57 -17.00
N ASP A 95 2.66 5.85 -18.11
CA ASP A 95 3.44 4.65 -18.42
C ASP A 95 4.91 4.97 -18.69
N ALA A 96 5.17 6.03 -19.46
CA ALA A 96 6.53 6.48 -19.77
C ALA A 96 7.30 6.93 -18.51
N GLN A 97 6.62 7.58 -17.57
CA GLN A 97 7.21 7.99 -16.28
C GLN A 97 7.46 6.82 -15.34
N ALA A 98 6.70 5.71 -15.45
CA ALA A 98 6.87 4.56 -14.59
C ALA A 98 8.22 3.88 -14.83
N SER A 99 8.99 3.68 -13.76
CA SER A 99 10.29 3.01 -13.81
C SER A 99 10.18 1.63 -14.46
N ALA A 100 11.16 1.25 -15.28
CA ALA A 100 11.19 -0.06 -15.94
C ALA A 100 11.28 -1.23 -14.94
N THR A 101 11.93 -0.99 -13.80
CA THR A 101 11.99 -1.92 -12.69
C THR A 101 11.70 -1.21 -11.37
N LEU A 102 11.14 -1.95 -10.42
CA LEU A 102 10.81 -1.46 -9.10
C LEU A 102 11.27 -2.47 -8.04
N LYS A 103 12.12 -2.04 -7.13
CA LYS A 103 12.53 -2.85 -5.99
C LYS A 103 11.45 -2.74 -4.91
N VAL A 104 10.96 -3.88 -4.45
CA VAL A 104 10.00 -3.96 -3.35
C VAL A 104 10.44 -5.04 -2.37
N ARG A 105 9.91 -4.98 -1.15
CA ARG A 105 10.05 -6.03 -0.17
C ARG A 105 8.76 -6.82 -0.08
N GLU A 106 8.88 -8.13 -0.01
CA GLU A 106 7.75 -9.01 0.28
C GLU A 106 8.07 -9.86 1.51
N PHE A 107 7.09 -10.03 2.38
CA PHE A 107 7.26 -10.89 3.56
C PHE A 107 5.94 -11.58 3.95
N ALA A 108 6.07 -12.76 4.55
CA ALA A 108 4.93 -13.47 5.13
C ALA A 108 4.80 -13.24 6.63
N ALA A 109 3.63 -12.79 7.07
CA ALA A 109 3.27 -12.59 8.47
C ALA A 109 1.81 -12.99 8.72
N ALA A 110 1.56 -13.79 9.75
CA ALA A 110 0.22 -14.24 10.15
C ALA A 110 -0.62 -14.81 8.97
N GLY A 111 -0.01 -15.68 8.17
CA GLY A 111 -0.67 -16.34 7.03
C GLY A 111 -0.94 -15.44 5.80
N LYS A 112 -0.57 -14.16 5.84
CA LYS A 112 -0.68 -13.24 4.70
C LYS A 112 0.70 -12.88 4.15
N ILE A 113 0.76 -12.66 2.84
CA ILE A 113 1.93 -12.10 2.16
C ILE A 113 1.69 -10.60 2.04
N THR A 114 2.63 -9.81 2.52
CA THR A 114 2.61 -8.35 2.46
C THR A 114 3.67 -7.89 1.48
N VAL A 115 3.34 -6.89 0.66
CA VAL A 115 4.29 -6.15 -0.17
C VAL A 115 4.43 -4.73 0.36
N THR A 116 5.65 -4.24 0.37
CA THR A 116 5.96 -2.91 0.87
C THR A 116 7.11 -2.25 0.12
N THR A 117 7.10 -0.93 0.09
CA THR A 117 8.22 -0.11 -0.40
C THR A 117 9.34 0.01 0.64
N PHE A 118 9.10 -0.36 1.90
CA PHE A 118 10.15 -0.39 2.93
C PHE A 118 11.21 -1.47 2.62
N LEU A 119 12.38 -1.03 2.16
CA LEU A 119 13.45 -1.94 1.73
C LEU A 119 14.32 -2.46 2.89
N ASP A 120 14.38 -1.73 4.01
CA ASP A 120 15.22 -2.11 5.15
C ASP A 120 14.41 -2.79 6.26
N ALA A 121 14.79 -4.03 6.58
CA ALA A 121 14.20 -4.80 7.67
C ALA A 121 14.53 -4.25 9.06
N LYS A 122 15.63 -3.50 9.22
CA LYS A 122 15.99 -2.84 10.48
C LYS A 122 15.09 -1.66 10.76
N VAL A 123 14.84 -0.83 9.74
CA VAL A 123 13.95 0.35 9.83
C VAL A 123 12.49 -0.08 9.98
N ALA A 124 12.06 -1.06 9.19
CA ALA A 124 10.70 -1.57 9.22
C ALA A 124 10.69 -3.10 9.50
N PRO A 125 10.81 -3.53 10.77
CA PRO A 125 10.76 -4.95 11.11
C PRO A 125 9.42 -5.56 10.74
N LYS A 126 9.45 -6.82 10.26
CA LYS A 126 8.26 -7.57 9.82
C LYS A 126 7.08 -7.50 10.79
N LYS A 127 7.35 -7.67 12.09
CA LYS A 127 6.32 -7.60 13.16
C LYS A 127 5.71 -6.20 13.26
N LYS A 128 6.53 -5.15 13.23
CA LYS A 128 6.07 -3.75 13.30
C LYS A 128 5.27 -3.37 12.07
N SER A 129 5.75 -3.72 10.88
CA SER A 129 5.02 -3.49 9.62
C SER A 129 3.66 -4.20 9.59
N ARG A 130 3.57 -5.39 10.20
CA ARG A 130 2.28 -6.09 10.36
C ARG A 130 1.33 -5.35 11.31
N VAL A 131 1.81 -4.93 12.48
CA VAL A 131 0.99 -4.16 13.42
C VAL A 131 0.50 -2.87 12.79
N LEU A 132 1.37 -2.18 12.05
CA LEU A 132 1.02 -0.99 11.28
C LEU A 132 -0.10 -1.31 10.27
N TYR A 133 0.06 -2.37 9.48
CA TYR A 133 -0.95 -2.80 8.50
C TYR A 133 -2.34 -3.04 9.11
N LEU A 134 -2.42 -3.55 10.35
CA LEU A 134 -3.71 -3.78 11.02
C LEU A 134 -4.48 -2.49 11.32
N ARG A 135 -3.79 -1.34 11.43
CA ARG A 135 -4.43 -0.03 11.64
C ARG A 135 -5.32 0.37 10.47
N ARG A 136 -5.14 -0.20 9.28
CA ARG A 136 -6.05 -0.07 8.13
C ARG A 136 -7.52 -0.28 8.52
N TRP A 137 -7.81 -1.16 9.47
CA TRP A 137 -9.17 -1.43 9.96
C TRP A 137 -9.88 -0.22 10.57
N ASN A 138 -9.14 0.77 11.07
CA ASN A 138 -9.71 2.00 11.63
C ASN A 138 -10.62 2.70 10.63
N VAL A 139 -10.28 2.64 9.34
CA VAL A 139 -11.08 3.24 8.28
C VAL A 139 -12.46 2.57 8.16
N GLU A 140 -12.56 1.26 8.42
CA GLU A 140 -13.85 0.56 8.41
C GLU A 140 -14.71 0.96 9.61
N LEU A 141 -14.08 1.22 10.77
CA LEU A 141 -14.75 1.78 11.94
C LEU A 141 -15.25 3.20 11.67
N ASP A 142 -14.43 4.04 11.06
CA ASP A 142 -14.79 5.43 10.72
C ASP A 142 -15.95 5.47 9.74
N LEU A 143 -15.92 4.64 8.69
CA LEU A 143 -17.03 4.53 7.75
C LEU A 143 -18.31 4.03 8.40
N ARG A 144 -18.22 3.09 9.36
CA ARG A 144 -19.38 2.65 10.14
C ARG A 144 -19.93 3.81 10.96
N ASN A 145 -19.06 4.55 11.64
CA ASN A 145 -19.46 5.70 12.45
C ASN A 145 -20.15 6.78 11.61
N ILE A 146 -19.62 7.10 10.42
CA ILE A 146 -20.24 8.03 9.47
C ILE A 146 -21.63 7.53 9.07
N LYS A 147 -21.75 6.26 8.66
CA LYS A 147 -23.03 5.68 8.23
C LYS A 147 -24.09 5.70 9.33
N THR A 148 -23.71 5.37 10.55
CA THR A 148 -24.62 5.35 11.70
C THR A 148 -25.01 6.77 12.10
N THR A 149 -24.04 7.67 12.24
CA THR A 149 -24.28 9.06 12.71
C THR A 149 -25.14 9.85 11.71
N LEU A 150 -24.90 9.68 10.41
CA LEU A 150 -25.66 10.37 9.37
C LEU A 150 -26.97 9.67 9.00
N GLY A 151 -27.34 8.57 9.67
CA GLY A 151 -28.53 7.79 9.33
C GLY A 151 -28.48 7.12 7.95
N MET A 152 -27.31 7.04 7.32
CA MET A 152 -27.09 6.43 6.00
C MET A 152 -27.08 4.90 6.02
N ALA A 153 -27.28 4.28 7.18
CA ALA A 153 -27.38 2.83 7.30
C ALA A 153 -28.57 2.24 6.52
N ARG A 154 -29.65 3.03 6.34
CA ARG A 154 -30.83 2.64 5.55
C ARG A 154 -31.28 3.80 4.67
N LEU A 155 -30.94 3.73 3.39
CA LEU A 155 -31.33 4.72 2.40
C LEU A 155 -32.82 4.58 2.05
N ARG A 156 -33.54 5.69 2.01
CA ARG A 156 -34.97 5.78 1.63
C ARG A 156 -35.21 6.54 0.32
N CYS A 157 -34.14 7.06 -0.28
CA CYS A 157 -34.21 7.79 -1.54
C CYS A 157 -34.61 6.84 -2.69
N LYS A 158 -35.46 7.31 -3.60
CA LYS A 158 -35.92 6.55 -4.78
C LYS A 158 -35.05 6.75 -6.01
N THR A 159 -34.08 7.67 -5.92
CA THR A 159 -33.14 8.02 -6.98
C THR A 159 -31.73 8.13 -6.39
N PRO A 160 -30.67 7.84 -7.18
CA PRO A 160 -29.28 7.90 -6.74
C PRO A 160 -28.84 9.29 -6.27
#